data_AF-A0A2S9QLN9-F1
#
_entry.id   AF-A0A2S9QLN9-F1
#
_cell.length_a   1.000
_cell.length_b   1.000
_cell.length_c   1.000
_cell.angle_alpha   90.00
_cell.angle_beta   90.00
_cell.angle_gamma   90.00
#
_symmetry.space_group_name_H-M   'P 1'
#
loop_
_entity.id
_entity.type
_entity.pdbx_description
1 polymer ?
#
loop_
_entity_poly.entity_id
_entity_poly.type
_entity_poly.pdbx_seq_one_letter_code
_entity_poly.pdbx_strand_id
1 'polypeptide(L)'
;MTRPPIGPEIMIAEWLFVETLEDLRRRCEKPRERSRYELLGIAPLLRKLFVDGHTLVDRVRAGRPEIQMDFRLRPWTKPESVGDDDLPYLIRLGGEELVGDQSTPSITTIQHLLKAQVGMVRDRPLALRDVVLYYANAEGGVHLGPAKNDTQEVLSSMAPLLLGHSNGQIEILAHIGRVATDGLSALYESVLSSPMRDTRMHLRNEHGFFENHWTTDRYRAQLGL
;
A
#
# COMPACT_ATOMS: atom_id res chain seq x y z
N MET A 1 6.21 8.52 -30.71
CA MET A 1 5.04 7.66 -30.50
C MET A 1 3.98 8.48 -29.80
N THR A 2 2.80 8.65 -30.39
CA THR A 2 1.67 9.34 -29.77
C THR A 2 1.09 8.47 -28.67
N ARG A 3 0.96 9.00 -27.44
CA ARG A 3 0.31 8.27 -26.34
C ARG A 3 -1.13 7.90 -26.77
N PRO A 4 -1.63 6.69 -26.45
CA PRO A 4 -3.01 6.34 -26.72
C PRO A 4 -3.95 7.35 -26.02
N PRO A 5 -5.12 7.66 -26.61
CA PRO A 5 -6.09 8.55 -25.98
C PRO A 5 -6.47 7.99 -24.60
N ILE A 6 -6.36 8.83 -23.58
CA ILE A 6 -6.71 8.49 -22.21
C ILE A 6 -8.23 8.40 -22.13
N GLY A 7 -8.76 7.18 -22.02
CA GLY A 7 -10.18 6.94 -21.82
C GLY A 7 -10.65 7.28 -20.40
N PRO A 8 -11.98 7.37 -20.17
CA PRO A 8 -12.55 7.70 -18.85
C PRO A 8 -12.13 6.72 -17.74
N GLU A 9 -11.87 5.46 -18.08
CA GLU A 9 -11.39 4.45 -17.13
C GLU A 9 -10.01 4.78 -16.56
N ILE A 10 -9.09 5.29 -17.39
CA ILE A 10 -7.75 5.67 -16.95
C ILE A 10 -7.83 6.93 -16.09
N MET A 11 -8.71 7.89 -16.41
CA MET A 11 -8.92 9.07 -15.58
C MET A 11 -9.42 8.70 -14.17
N ILE A 12 -10.40 7.79 -14.08
CA ILE A 12 -10.88 7.28 -12.79
C ILE A 12 -9.77 6.55 -12.03
N ALA A 13 -8.96 5.74 -12.73
CA ALA A 13 -7.84 5.05 -12.11
C ALA A 13 -6.79 6.03 -11.57
N GLU A 14 -6.45 7.09 -12.32
CA GLU A 14 -5.53 8.13 -11.88
C GLU A 14 -6.04 8.92 -10.68
N TRP A 15 -7.33 9.32 -10.69
CA TRP A 15 -7.97 9.95 -9.54
C TRP A 15 -7.89 9.04 -8.32
N LEU A 16 -8.36 7.79 -8.48
CA LEU A 16 -8.41 6.82 -7.39
C LEU A 16 -7.03 6.50 -6.84
N PHE A 17 -6.01 6.47 -7.69
CA PHE A 17 -4.62 6.23 -7.31
C PHE A 17 -4.08 7.34 -6.41
N VAL A 18 -4.30 8.59 -6.80
CA VAL A 18 -3.88 9.75 -6.01
C VAL A 18 -4.59 9.77 -4.66
N GLU A 19 -5.91 9.63 -4.63
CA GLU A 19 -6.67 9.62 -3.38
C GLU A 19 -6.25 8.45 -2.46
N THR A 20 -5.96 7.28 -3.05
CA THR A 20 -5.50 6.09 -2.29
C THR A 20 -4.11 6.32 -1.70
N LEU A 21 -3.20 6.95 -2.43
CA LEU A 21 -1.85 7.26 -1.95
C LEU A 21 -1.84 8.35 -0.88
N GLU A 22 -2.66 9.39 -1.03
CA GLU A 22 -2.83 10.43 -0.01
C GLU A 22 -3.41 9.86 1.28
N ASP A 23 -4.45 9.01 1.19
CA ASP A 23 -4.99 8.36 2.39
C ASP A 23 -3.95 7.44 3.04
N LEU A 24 -3.16 6.73 2.23
CA LEU A 24 -2.08 5.89 2.73
C LEU A 24 -1.00 6.72 3.44
N ARG A 25 -0.49 7.80 2.83
CA ARG A 25 0.49 8.73 3.44
C ARG A 25 -0.02 9.27 4.76
N ARG A 26 -1.25 9.80 4.79
CA ARG A 26 -1.89 10.33 6.00
C ARG A 26 -1.90 9.32 7.15
N ARG A 27 -2.25 8.06 6.86
CA ARG A 27 -2.26 6.98 7.86
C ARG A 27 -0.84 6.60 8.30
N CYS A 28 0.16 6.75 7.43
CA CYS A 28 1.55 6.38 7.70
C CYS A 28 2.41 7.48 8.34
N GLU A 29 2.02 8.75 8.32
CA GLU A 29 2.89 9.85 8.79
C GLU A 29 2.62 10.30 10.22
N LYS A 30 1.50 9.89 10.83
CA LYS A 30 1.06 10.41 12.13
C LYS A 30 0.99 9.35 13.25
N PRO A 31 2.12 8.80 13.75
CA PRO A 31 2.13 7.70 14.71
C PRO A 31 1.25 7.93 15.95
N ARG A 32 1.23 9.16 16.47
CA ARG A 32 0.48 9.52 17.69
C ARG A 32 -1.04 9.57 17.49
N GLU A 33 -1.51 9.67 16.24
CA GLU A 33 -2.93 9.74 15.89
C GLU A 33 -3.47 8.38 15.41
N ARG A 34 -2.62 7.37 15.24
CA ARG A 34 -3.01 6.06 14.71
C ARG A 34 -3.65 5.22 15.79
N SER A 35 -4.94 4.97 15.64
CA SER A 35 -5.62 3.87 16.32
C SER A 35 -5.36 2.54 15.60
N ARG A 36 -5.68 1.42 16.25
CA ARG A 36 -5.72 0.10 15.59
C ARG A 36 -6.57 0.14 14.31
N TYR A 37 -7.70 0.86 14.35
CA TYR A 37 -8.58 1.03 13.20
C TYR A 37 -7.88 1.73 12.04
N GLU A 38 -7.15 2.83 12.31
CA GLU A 38 -6.40 3.55 11.27
C GLU A 38 -5.32 2.67 10.65
N LEU A 39 -4.60 1.89 11.46
CA LEU A 39 -3.58 0.94 11.00
C LEU A 39 -4.20 -0.17 10.14
N LEU A 40 -5.28 -0.81 10.59
CA LEU A 40 -5.97 -1.85 9.81
C LEU A 40 -6.50 -1.30 8.48
N GLY A 41 -6.89 -0.02 8.45
CA GLY A 41 -7.30 0.70 7.24
C GLY A 41 -6.18 0.88 6.21
N ILE A 42 -4.92 0.59 6.53
CA ILE A 42 -3.81 0.61 5.55
C ILE A 42 -3.85 -0.65 4.65
N ALA A 43 -4.15 -1.81 5.21
CA ALA A 43 -4.20 -3.08 4.49
C ALA A 43 -5.10 -3.07 3.23
N PRO A 44 -6.36 -2.55 3.27
CA PRO A 44 -7.17 -2.45 2.06
C PRO A 44 -6.57 -1.54 0.99
N LEU A 45 -5.92 -0.43 1.37
CA LEU A 45 -5.27 0.47 0.41
C LEU A 45 -4.10 -0.22 -0.28
N LEU A 46 -3.25 -0.91 0.48
CA LEU A 46 -2.14 -1.71 -0.05
C LEU A 46 -2.62 -2.84 -0.96
N ARG A 47 -3.70 -3.54 -0.57
CA ARG A 47 -4.30 -4.61 -1.37
C ARG A 47 -4.80 -4.07 -2.72
N LYS A 48 -5.51 -2.96 -2.72
CA LYS A 48 -6.00 -2.27 -3.92
C LYS A 48 -4.87 -1.79 -4.83
N LEU A 49 -3.78 -1.30 -4.24
CA LEU A 49 -2.60 -0.84 -4.97
C LEU A 49 -1.81 -1.98 -5.61
N PHE A 50 -1.66 -3.14 -4.95
CA PHE A 50 -0.67 -4.14 -5.36
C PHE A 50 -1.16 -5.57 -5.52
N VAL A 51 -2.24 -5.98 -4.85
CA VAL A 51 -2.54 -7.42 -4.67
C VAL A 51 -3.72 -7.90 -5.51
N ASP A 52 -4.75 -7.08 -5.69
CA ASP A 52 -5.92 -7.48 -6.47
C ASP A 52 -5.55 -7.73 -7.95
N GLY A 53 -6.27 -8.63 -8.64
CA GLY A 53 -5.87 -9.12 -9.98
C GLY A 53 -5.76 -8.05 -11.08
N HIS A 54 -6.41 -6.90 -10.91
CA HIS A 54 -6.22 -5.71 -11.75
C HIS A 54 -5.80 -4.55 -10.87
N THR A 55 -4.54 -4.54 -10.45
CA THR A 55 -4.05 -3.56 -9.47
C THR A 55 -4.21 -2.14 -9.97
N LEU A 56 -4.45 -1.22 -9.04
CA LEU A 56 -4.58 0.20 -9.38
C LEU A 56 -3.28 0.76 -9.98
N VAL A 57 -2.13 0.29 -9.48
CA VAL A 57 -0.82 0.73 -9.99
C VAL A 57 -0.59 0.24 -11.41
N ASP A 58 -0.91 -1.02 -11.74
CA ASP A 58 -0.74 -1.52 -13.11
C ASP A 58 -1.60 -0.76 -14.11
N ARG A 59 -2.84 -0.42 -13.74
CA ARG A 59 -3.73 0.39 -14.58
C ARG A 59 -3.16 1.78 -14.86
N VAL A 60 -2.65 2.46 -13.82
CA VAL A 60 -2.04 3.80 -13.99
C VAL A 60 -0.72 3.71 -14.76
N ARG A 61 0.11 2.70 -14.50
CA ARG A 61 1.38 2.47 -15.22
C ARG A 61 1.19 2.13 -16.69
N ALA A 62 0.07 1.50 -17.07
CA ALA A 62 -0.21 1.23 -18.48
C ALA A 62 -0.25 2.52 -19.32
N GLY A 63 -0.69 3.64 -18.73
CA GLY A 63 -0.64 4.98 -19.37
C GLY A 63 0.68 5.72 -19.21
N ARG A 64 1.60 5.21 -18.37
CA ARG A 64 2.86 5.86 -17.95
C ARG A 64 4.03 4.86 -17.85
N PRO A 65 4.30 4.06 -18.90
CA PRO A 65 5.29 2.98 -18.83
C PRO A 65 6.72 3.47 -18.60
N GLU A 66 7.02 4.72 -18.92
CA GLU A 66 8.31 5.37 -18.72
C GLU A 66 8.64 5.67 -17.25
N ILE A 67 7.62 5.72 -16.39
CA ILE A 67 7.82 6.04 -14.97
C ILE A 67 8.24 4.79 -14.22
N GLN A 68 9.44 4.82 -13.68
CA GLN A 68 9.99 3.76 -12.85
C GLN A 68 9.53 3.93 -11.39
N MET A 69 9.24 2.81 -10.75
CA MET A 69 8.98 2.74 -9.31
C MET A 69 10.27 2.38 -8.58
N ASP A 70 10.47 2.90 -7.37
CA ASP A 70 11.69 2.69 -6.56
C ASP A 70 11.30 2.29 -5.13
N PHE A 71 10.96 1.02 -4.92
CA PHE A 71 10.61 0.54 -3.57
C PHE A 71 11.88 0.16 -2.80
N ARG A 72 12.10 0.80 -1.65
CA ARG A 72 13.26 0.53 -0.78
C ARG A 72 12.79 -0.19 0.47
N LEU A 73 12.86 -1.51 0.42
CA LEU A 73 12.54 -2.40 1.53
C LEU A 73 13.83 -3.00 2.05
N ARG A 74 14.15 -2.79 3.33
CA ARG A 74 15.35 -3.41 3.92
C ARG A 74 15.16 -4.92 3.97
N PRO A 75 16.09 -5.72 3.43
CA PRO A 75 15.99 -7.17 3.49
C PRO A 75 15.83 -7.67 4.92
N TRP A 76 14.95 -8.66 5.10
CA TRP A 76 14.86 -9.38 6.36
C TRP A 76 16.06 -10.32 6.52
N THR A 77 16.62 -10.37 7.73
CA THR A 77 17.72 -11.25 8.10
C THR A 77 17.37 -11.91 9.44
N LYS A 78 17.56 -13.24 9.54
CA LYS A 78 17.42 -13.95 10.82
C LYS A 78 18.52 -13.45 11.77
N PRO A 79 18.20 -12.99 12.99
CA PRO A 79 19.21 -12.64 13.98
C PRO A 79 20.06 -13.87 14.34
N GLU A 80 21.37 -13.70 14.44
CA GLU A 80 22.32 -14.79 14.73
C GLU A 80 22.19 -15.35 16.16
N SER A 81 21.67 -14.56 17.10
CA SER A 81 21.70 -14.83 18.54
C SER A 81 20.39 -15.36 19.13
N VAL A 82 19.44 -15.78 18.29
CA VAL A 82 18.17 -16.36 18.76
C VAL A 82 18.33 -17.88 18.76
N GLY A 83 18.43 -18.48 19.96
CA GLY A 83 18.50 -19.94 20.11
C GLY A 83 17.23 -20.61 19.58
N ASP A 84 17.34 -21.88 19.15
CA ASP A 84 16.23 -22.62 18.52
C ASP A 84 14.96 -22.71 19.40
N ASP A 85 15.09 -22.55 20.72
CA ASP A 85 13.97 -22.62 21.68
C ASP A 85 13.39 -21.24 22.09
N ASP A 86 14.03 -20.12 21.75
CA ASP A 86 13.64 -18.80 22.24
C ASP A 86 12.97 -17.97 21.14
N LEU A 87 11.64 -17.91 21.20
CA LEU A 87 10.70 -17.08 20.43
C LEU A 87 10.27 -17.65 19.06
N PRO A 88 9.09 -18.31 18.98
CA PRO A 88 8.51 -18.82 17.72
C PRO A 88 8.11 -17.72 16.69
N TYR A 89 8.42 -16.45 16.99
CA TYR A 89 7.95 -15.26 16.28
C TYR A 89 9.09 -14.23 16.13
N LEU A 90 9.76 -14.25 14.99
CA LEU A 90 10.71 -13.19 14.57
C LEU A 90 10.12 -12.42 13.40
N ILE A 91 8.96 -11.81 13.63
CA ILE A 91 8.43 -10.84 12.68
C ILE A 91 9.06 -9.49 13.04
N ARG A 92 9.61 -8.76 12.04
CA ARG A 92 9.96 -7.34 12.20
C ARG A 92 8.65 -6.57 12.36
N LEU A 93 8.12 -6.55 13.58
CA LEU A 93 6.73 -6.22 13.82
C LEU A 93 6.44 -4.72 13.78
N GLY A 94 7.41 -3.83 13.96
CA GLY A 94 6.99 -2.44 14.18
C GLY A 94 8.02 -1.33 14.12
N GLY A 95 9.27 -1.54 13.69
CA GLY A 95 10.24 -0.45 13.64
C GLY A 95 10.65 -0.02 12.24
N GLU A 96 11.35 1.13 12.19
CA GLU A 96 11.89 1.73 10.97
C GLU A 96 12.88 0.81 10.23
N GLU A 97 13.31 -0.30 10.83
CA GLU A 97 14.19 -1.29 10.21
C GLU A 97 13.62 -1.98 8.97
N LEU A 98 12.31 -1.87 8.71
CA LEU A 98 11.71 -2.36 7.47
C LEU A 98 11.94 -1.39 6.30
N VAL A 99 12.05 -0.09 6.58
CA VAL A 99 12.19 0.96 5.57
C VAL A 99 13.65 1.05 5.14
N GLY A 100 13.89 0.86 3.84
CA GLY A 100 15.21 1.02 3.24
C GLY A 100 15.60 2.49 3.11
N ASP A 101 16.91 2.75 3.14
CA ASP A 101 17.48 4.07 2.88
C ASP A 101 18.05 4.18 1.46
N GLN A 102 18.80 5.24 1.18
CA GLN A 102 19.43 5.45 -0.14
C GLN A 102 20.44 4.36 -0.53
N SER A 103 21.02 3.66 0.45
CA SER A 103 21.96 2.55 0.22
C SER A 103 21.28 1.20 -0.01
N THR A 104 20.00 1.10 0.36
CA THR A 104 19.22 -0.12 0.18
C THR A 104 18.89 -0.35 -1.30
N PRO A 105 19.14 -1.54 -1.86
CA PRO A 105 18.80 -1.85 -3.24
C PRO A 105 17.32 -1.61 -3.56
N SER A 106 17.07 -0.97 -4.69
CA SER A 106 15.73 -0.72 -5.19
C SER A 106 15.05 -2.00 -5.68
N ILE A 107 13.80 -2.18 -5.29
CA ILE A 107 12.87 -3.13 -5.91
C ILE A 107 12.03 -2.35 -6.92
N THR A 108 12.11 -2.71 -8.20
CA THR A 108 11.48 -1.95 -9.30
C THR A 108 10.19 -2.59 -9.82
N THR A 109 9.81 -3.77 -9.31
CA THR A 109 8.60 -4.49 -9.72
C THR A 109 7.71 -4.83 -8.52
N ILE A 110 6.39 -4.71 -8.69
CA ILE A 110 5.40 -5.06 -7.67
C ILE A 110 5.52 -6.54 -7.30
N GLN A 111 5.77 -7.42 -8.28
CA GLN A 111 5.90 -8.84 -8.04
C GLN A 111 7.08 -9.16 -7.10
N HIS A 112 8.23 -8.51 -7.28
CA HIS A 112 9.37 -8.69 -6.38
C HIS A 112 9.09 -8.08 -5.00
N LEU A 113 8.43 -6.92 -4.95
CA LEU A 113 8.04 -6.29 -3.68
C LEU A 113 7.13 -7.21 -2.86
N LEU A 114 6.09 -7.78 -3.48
CA LEU A 114 5.14 -8.67 -2.83
C LEU A 114 5.76 -9.99 -2.35
N LYS A 115 6.83 -10.45 -3.00
CA LYS A 115 7.59 -11.65 -2.62
C LYS A 115 8.67 -11.36 -1.58
N ALA A 116 8.99 -10.10 -1.33
CA ALA A 116 10.05 -9.76 -0.40
C ALA A 116 9.69 -10.21 1.02
N GLN A 117 10.66 -10.82 1.68
CA GLN A 117 10.50 -11.35 3.04
C GLN A 117 10.55 -10.20 4.04
N VAL A 118 9.57 -10.19 4.95
CA VAL A 118 9.43 -9.18 6.01
C VAL A 118 9.52 -9.78 7.41
N GLY A 119 9.56 -11.11 7.51
CA GLY A 119 9.59 -11.82 8.76
C GLY A 119 9.74 -13.33 8.59
N MET A 120 9.71 -14.02 9.72
CA MET A 120 9.60 -15.47 9.78
C MET A 120 8.64 -15.87 10.90
N VAL A 121 7.84 -16.89 10.65
CA VAL A 121 6.94 -17.47 11.65
C VAL A 121 7.03 -18.99 11.63
N ARG A 122 7.39 -19.62 12.76
CA ARG A 122 7.62 -21.08 12.85
C ARG A 122 8.51 -21.60 11.70
N ASP A 123 9.65 -20.93 11.49
CA ASP A 123 10.61 -21.21 10.40
C ASP A 123 10.07 -21.08 8.97
N ARG A 124 8.85 -20.55 8.80
CA ARG A 124 8.30 -20.22 7.48
C ARG A 124 8.59 -18.76 7.16
N PRO A 125 9.17 -18.45 5.99
CA PRO A 125 9.36 -17.07 5.57
C PRO A 125 8.00 -16.40 5.37
N LEU A 126 7.87 -15.19 5.87
CA LEU A 126 6.67 -14.38 5.74
C LEU A 126 6.91 -13.30 4.68
N ALA A 127 6.16 -13.34 3.57
CA ALA A 127 6.27 -12.34 2.52
C ALA A 127 5.36 -11.13 2.78
N LEU A 128 5.69 -9.98 2.19
CA LEU A 128 4.88 -8.76 2.28
C LEU A 128 3.43 -9.00 1.86
N ARG A 129 3.21 -9.79 0.80
CA ARG A 129 1.86 -10.16 0.34
C ARG A 129 1.02 -10.85 1.42
N ASP A 130 1.65 -11.73 2.19
CA ASP A 130 0.95 -12.51 3.22
C ASP A 130 0.48 -11.61 4.36
N VAL A 131 1.32 -10.65 4.76
CA VAL A 131 0.99 -9.63 5.77
C VAL A 131 -0.20 -8.78 5.32
N VAL A 132 -0.17 -8.27 4.08
CA VAL A 132 -1.26 -7.45 3.53
C VAL A 132 -2.57 -8.24 3.46
N LEU A 133 -2.51 -9.48 2.96
CA LEU A 133 -3.70 -10.32 2.84
C LEU A 133 -4.25 -10.76 4.20
N TYR A 134 -3.40 -11.02 5.18
CA TYR A 134 -3.79 -11.34 6.54
C TYR A 134 -4.58 -10.19 7.16
N TYR A 135 -3.99 -8.99 7.22
CA TYR A 135 -4.65 -7.85 7.85
C TYR A 135 -5.91 -7.39 7.11
N ALA A 136 -5.94 -7.53 5.78
CA ALA A 136 -7.13 -7.20 4.99
C ALA A 136 -8.30 -8.17 5.22
N ASN A 137 -8.06 -9.47 5.42
CA ASN A 137 -9.11 -10.50 5.40
C ASN A 137 -9.39 -11.18 6.75
N ALA A 138 -8.40 -11.29 7.63
CA ALA A 138 -8.52 -12.02 8.89
C ALA A 138 -8.69 -11.08 10.10
N GLU A 139 -8.06 -9.90 10.08
CA GLU A 139 -8.10 -8.93 11.19
C GLU A 139 -9.11 -7.79 10.99
N GLY A 140 -9.96 -7.87 9.96
CA GLY A 140 -11.05 -6.91 9.79
C GLY A 140 -10.70 -5.63 9.02
N GLY A 141 -9.57 -5.56 8.30
CA GLY A 141 -9.25 -4.41 7.45
C GLY A 141 -10.24 -4.20 6.28
N VAL A 142 -10.80 -5.28 5.74
CA VAL A 142 -11.92 -5.27 4.77
C VAL A 142 -13.06 -6.13 5.28
N HIS A 143 -12.73 -7.37 5.65
CA HIS A 143 -13.66 -8.32 6.22
C HIS A 143 -13.03 -8.94 7.46
N LEU A 144 -13.85 -9.18 8.49
CA LEU A 144 -13.48 -10.05 9.59
C LEU A 144 -13.91 -11.46 9.21
N GLY A 145 -12.97 -12.39 9.16
CA GLY A 145 -13.23 -13.76 8.77
C GLY A 145 -12.16 -14.72 9.28
N PRO A 146 -12.40 -16.04 9.17
CA PRO A 146 -11.39 -17.02 9.52
C PRO A 146 -10.18 -16.89 8.58
N ALA A 147 -9.01 -17.28 9.09
CA ALA A 147 -7.82 -17.47 8.27
C ALA A 147 -8.12 -18.42 7.09
N LYS A 148 -7.61 -18.10 5.91
CA LYS A 148 -7.90 -18.84 4.66
C LYS A 148 -6.79 -19.79 4.23
N ASN A 149 -5.65 -19.76 4.91
CA ASN A 149 -4.48 -20.60 4.62
C ASN A 149 -3.58 -20.70 5.85
N ASP A 150 -2.65 -21.66 5.84
CA ASP A 150 -1.68 -21.89 6.91
C ASP A 150 -0.97 -20.62 7.38
N THR A 151 -0.51 -19.77 6.47
CA THR A 151 0.23 -18.54 6.82
C THR A 151 -0.66 -17.59 7.63
N GLN A 152 -1.92 -17.44 7.22
CA GLN A 152 -2.90 -16.64 7.96
C GLN A 152 -3.29 -17.29 9.29
N GLU A 153 -3.41 -18.61 9.36
CA GLU A 153 -3.71 -19.33 10.61
C GLU A 153 -2.59 -19.12 11.63
N VAL A 154 -1.35 -19.21 11.15
CA VAL A 154 -0.15 -18.96 11.94
C VAL A 154 -0.13 -17.51 12.46
N LEU A 155 -0.39 -16.52 11.61
CA LEU A 155 -0.50 -15.12 12.04
C LEU A 155 -1.69 -14.89 13.00
N SER A 156 -2.84 -15.51 12.76
CA SER A 156 -4.00 -15.47 13.66
C SER A 156 -3.69 -16.05 15.03
N SER A 157 -2.85 -17.09 15.11
CA SER A 157 -2.43 -17.66 16.40
C SER A 157 -1.58 -16.70 17.24
N MET A 158 -0.96 -15.70 16.61
CA MET A 158 -0.20 -14.65 17.30
C MET A 158 -1.07 -13.51 17.79
N ALA A 159 -2.21 -13.25 17.13
CA ALA A 159 -3.02 -12.08 17.41
C ALA A 159 -3.47 -12.00 18.87
N PRO A 160 -3.97 -13.07 19.53
CA PRO A 160 -4.36 -13.01 20.94
C PRO A 160 -3.21 -12.72 21.91
N LEU A 161 -1.97 -13.12 21.57
CA LEU A 161 -0.79 -12.84 22.40
C LEU A 161 -0.42 -11.35 22.39
N LEU A 162 -0.82 -10.64 21.33
CA LEU A 162 -0.43 -9.25 21.06
C LEU A 162 -1.60 -8.28 21.31
N LEU A 163 -2.84 -8.78 21.19
CA LEU A 163 -4.08 -8.08 21.54
C LEU A 163 -4.18 -7.89 23.06
N GLY A 164 -3.95 -6.65 23.52
CA GLY A 164 -4.07 -6.26 24.93
C GLY A 164 -2.84 -5.58 25.51
N HIS A 165 -1.67 -5.74 24.87
CA HIS A 165 -0.40 -5.20 25.38
C HIS A 165 0.24 -4.16 24.45
N SER A 166 0.00 -4.21 23.13
CA SER A 166 0.43 -3.16 22.20
C SER A 166 -0.29 -3.23 20.85
N ASN A 167 -0.18 -2.16 20.06
CA ASN A 167 -0.46 -2.16 18.61
C ASN A 167 0.80 -2.48 17.79
N GLY A 168 1.92 -2.82 18.44
CA GLY A 168 3.24 -2.90 17.84
C GLY A 168 3.29 -3.80 16.62
N GLN A 169 2.51 -4.87 16.61
CA GLN A 169 2.43 -5.84 15.52
C GLN A 169 1.75 -5.34 14.24
N ILE A 170 0.86 -4.36 14.36
CA ILE A 170 0.11 -3.80 13.23
C ILE A 170 0.85 -2.59 12.66
N GLU A 171 1.78 -1.99 13.40
CA GLU A 171 2.64 -0.90 12.92
C GLU A 171 3.46 -1.30 11.69
N ILE A 172 3.72 -2.59 11.47
CA ILE A 172 4.29 -3.09 10.21
C ILE A 172 3.53 -2.58 8.97
N LEU A 173 2.22 -2.39 9.05
CA LEU A 173 1.41 -1.86 7.96
C LEU A 173 1.75 -0.41 7.65
N ALA A 174 2.04 0.42 8.66
CA ALA A 174 2.46 1.80 8.45
C ALA A 174 3.85 1.86 7.79
N HIS A 175 4.77 0.97 8.17
CA HIS A 175 6.09 0.90 7.54
C HIS A 175 6.02 0.39 6.09
N ILE A 176 5.21 -0.64 5.82
CA ILE A 176 4.93 -1.10 4.45
C ILE A 176 4.26 0.03 3.64
N GLY A 177 3.33 0.75 4.25
CA GLY A 177 2.68 1.91 3.65
C GLY A 177 3.67 2.99 3.25
N ARG A 178 4.65 3.30 4.11
CA ARG A 178 5.74 4.23 3.79
C ARG A 178 6.60 3.76 2.62
N VAL A 179 7.03 2.49 2.61
CA VAL A 179 7.77 1.90 1.48
C VAL A 179 6.97 2.04 0.18
N ALA A 180 5.66 1.79 0.24
CA ALA A 180 4.76 1.93 -0.90
C ALA A 180 4.62 3.37 -1.37
N THR A 181 4.41 4.35 -0.47
CA THR A 181 4.25 5.75 -0.83
C THR A 181 5.53 6.34 -1.39
N ASP A 182 6.68 5.99 -0.83
CA ASP A 182 7.98 6.43 -1.31
C ASP A 182 8.24 5.87 -2.70
N GLY A 183 8.06 4.55 -2.89
CA GLY A 183 8.32 3.90 -4.18
C GLY A 183 7.35 4.25 -5.30
N LEU A 184 6.16 4.76 -4.97
CA LEU A 184 5.18 5.27 -5.94
C LEU A 184 5.26 6.78 -6.17
N SER A 185 6.15 7.51 -5.49
CA SER A 185 6.16 8.97 -5.54
C SER A 185 6.39 9.53 -6.94
N ALA A 186 7.29 8.96 -7.74
CA ALA A 186 7.49 9.40 -9.12
C ALA A 186 6.23 9.21 -10.00
N LEU A 187 5.50 8.11 -9.82
CA LEU A 187 4.25 7.84 -10.53
C LEU A 187 3.15 8.80 -10.09
N TYR A 188 3.07 9.08 -8.79
CA TYR A 188 2.18 10.09 -8.21
C TYR A 188 2.42 11.47 -8.81
N GLU A 189 3.65 11.98 -8.78
CA GLU A 189 4.00 13.29 -9.36
C GLU A 189 3.74 13.36 -10.87
N SER A 190 3.99 12.25 -11.59
CA SER A 190 3.65 12.16 -13.01
C SER A 190 2.15 12.33 -13.25
N VAL A 191 1.30 11.71 -12.42
CA VAL A 191 -0.16 11.87 -12.50
C VAL A 191 -0.56 13.32 -12.17
N LEU A 192 0.00 13.92 -11.11
CA LEU A 192 -0.32 15.29 -10.71
C LEU A 192 0.03 16.33 -11.79
N SER A 193 1.20 16.18 -12.43
CA SER A 193 1.73 17.09 -13.44
C SER A 193 1.10 16.93 -14.83
N SER A 194 0.18 15.98 -14.99
CA SER A 194 -0.52 15.73 -16.25
C SER A 194 -1.44 16.90 -16.61
N PRO A 195 -1.31 17.53 -17.79
CA PRO A 195 -2.15 18.67 -18.19
C PRO A 195 -3.65 18.31 -18.36
N MET A 196 -3.99 17.03 -18.30
CA MET A 196 -5.36 16.52 -18.34
C MET A 196 -6.10 16.60 -16.99
N ARG A 197 -5.40 16.93 -15.90
CA ARG A 197 -6.04 17.14 -14.61
C ARG A 197 -6.70 18.51 -14.57
N ASP A 198 -8.02 18.54 -14.44
CA ASP A 198 -8.60 19.69 -13.75
C ASP A 198 -8.25 19.56 -12.28
N THR A 199 -7.24 20.31 -11.84
CA THR A 199 -6.79 20.36 -10.45
C THR A 199 -7.91 20.70 -9.48
N ARG A 200 -8.99 21.35 -9.95
CA ARG A 200 -10.21 21.62 -9.16
C ARG A 200 -10.92 20.35 -8.70
N MET A 201 -10.76 19.21 -9.39
CA MET A 201 -11.31 17.91 -8.97
C MET A 201 -10.69 17.37 -7.68
N HIS A 202 -9.57 17.95 -7.23
CA HIS A 202 -8.84 17.56 -6.02
C HIS A 202 -8.88 18.65 -4.94
N LEU A 203 -9.51 19.79 -5.23
CA LEU A 203 -9.71 20.85 -4.26
C LEU A 203 -11.02 20.59 -3.52
N ARG A 204 -10.90 20.45 -2.20
CA ARG A 204 -12.06 20.49 -1.32
C ARG A 204 -12.55 21.94 -1.28
N ASN A 205 -13.83 22.14 -1.51
CA ASN A 205 -14.47 23.43 -1.28
C ASN A 205 -14.59 23.70 0.22
N GLU A 206 -15.10 24.88 0.55
CA GLU A 206 -15.31 25.33 1.93
C GLU A 206 -16.23 24.40 2.76
N HIS A 207 -17.00 23.53 2.09
CA HIS A 207 -17.89 22.54 2.69
C HIS A 207 -17.25 21.14 2.78
N GLY A 208 -16.00 20.98 2.33
CA GLY A 208 -15.28 19.71 2.34
C GLY A 208 -15.59 18.76 1.17
N PHE A 209 -16.37 19.19 0.18
CA PHE A 209 -16.69 18.42 -1.04
C PHE A 209 -15.74 18.76 -2.19
N PHE A 210 -15.53 17.83 -3.12
CA PHE A 210 -14.76 18.11 -4.33
C PHE A 210 -15.61 18.90 -5.33
N GLU A 211 -15.16 20.10 -5.71
CA GLU A 211 -15.80 20.89 -6.76
C GLU A 211 -15.48 20.34 -8.16
N ASN A 212 -16.39 20.52 -9.12
CA ASN A 212 -16.19 20.11 -10.53
C ASN A 212 -15.94 18.60 -10.75
N HIS A 213 -16.47 17.73 -9.88
CA HIS A 213 -16.64 16.31 -10.24
C HIS A 213 -17.41 16.24 -11.55
N TRP A 214 -16.75 15.72 -12.59
CA TRP A 214 -17.08 15.97 -13.99
C TRP A 214 -18.55 15.71 -14.30
N THR A 215 -19.27 16.78 -14.66
CA THR A 215 -20.50 16.65 -15.45
C THR A 215 -20.11 16.23 -16.87
N THR A 216 -21.01 15.46 -17.50
CA THR A 216 -20.94 14.97 -18.89
C THR A 216 -20.49 16.00 -19.94
N ASP A 217 -20.63 17.28 -19.63
CA ASP A 217 -20.43 18.41 -20.55
C ASP A 217 -18.96 18.61 -20.94
N ARG A 218 -18.02 18.28 -20.05
CA ARG A 218 -16.59 18.46 -20.34
C ARG A 218 -15.99 17.33 -21.17
N TYR A 219 -16.54 16.13 -21.04
CA TYR A 219 -16.22 14.98 -21.90
C TYR A 219 -16.66 15.25 -23.34
N ARG A 220 -17.84 15.87 -23.51
CA ARG A 220 -18.33 16.30 -24.82
C ARG A 220 -17.42 17.34 -25.48
N ALA A 221 -17.01 18.37 -24.73
CA ALA A 221 -16.11 19.40 -25.24
C ALA A 221 -14.73 18.87 -25.70
N GLN A 222 -14.16 17.86 -25.03
CA GLN A 222 -12.89 17.24 -25.45
C GLN A 222 -13.01 16.30 -26.65
N LEU A 223 -14.18 15.67 -26.84
CA LEU A 223 -14.45 14.82 -28.00
C LEU A 223 -14.95 15.60 -29.22
N GLY A 224 -15.14 16.92 -29.10
CA GLY A 224 -15.78 17.72 -30.14
C GLY A 224 -17.25 17.32 -30.38
N LEU A 225 -17.92 16.81 -29.34
CA LEU A 225 -19.33 16.40 -29.32
C LEU A 225 -20.24 17.46 -28.71
#